data_AF-A0A381U748-F1
#
_entry.id   AF-A0A381U748-F1
#
_cell.length_a   1.000
_cell.length_b   1.000
_cell.length_c   1.000
_cell.angle_alpha   90.00
_cell.angle_beta   90.00
_cell.angle_gamma   90.00
#
_symmetry.space_group_name_H-M   'P 1'
#
loop_
_entity.id
_entity.type
_entity.pdbx_description
1 polymer ?
#
loop_
_entity_poly.entity_id
_entity_poly.type
_entity_poly.pdbx_seq_one_letter_code
_entity_poly.pdbx_strand_id
1 'polypeptide(L)' 'MPVHFEPAEMKSRRDRVSERLSGLGLDGLLMFKQESMYYLTGYDTFGFSMFQCLI' A
#
# COMPACT_ATOMS: atom_id res chain seq x y z
N MET A 1 -6.06 -7.86 -11.70
CA MET A 1 -6.95 -8.43 -10.66
C MET A 1 -8.03 -7.41 -10.34
N PRO A 2 -9.27 -7.85 -10.10
CA PRO A 2 -10.32 -6.94 -9.64
C PRO A 2 -9.93 -6.32 -8.30
N VAL A 3 -10.18 -5.02 -8.14
CA VAL A 3 -9.99 -4.33 -6.87
C VAL A 3 -11.18 -4.66 -5.98
N HIS A 4 -10.93 -5.16 -4.78
CA HIS A 4 -11.98 -5.67 -3.87
C HIS A 4 -12.62 -4.59 -2.98
N PHE A 5 -12.26 -3.31 -3.17
CA PHE A 5 -12.71 -2.19 -2.35
C PHE A 5 -13.26 -1.07 -3.23
N GLU A 6 -14.20 -0.31 -2.68
CA GLU A 6 -14.72 0.88 -3.35
C GLU A 6 -13.63 1.94 -3.52
N PRO A 7 -13.59 2.68 -4.65
CA PRO A 7 -12.59 3.71 -4.89
C PRO A 7 -12.54 4.79 -3.79
N ALA A 8 -13.70 5.14 -3.23
CA ALA A 8 -13.82 6.11 -2.15
C ALA A 8 -13.15 5.63 -0.85
N GLU A 9 -13.29 4.34 -0.52
CA GLU A 9 -12.63 3.75 0.64
C GLU A 9 -11.12 3.78 0.48
N MET A 10 -10.62 3.39 -0.69
CA MET A 10 -9.18 3.39 -0.96
C MET A 10 -8.58 4.79 -0.93
N LYS A 11 -9.33 5.80 -1.41
CA LYS A 11 -8.92 7.20 -1.29
C LYS A 11 -8.79 7.60 0.18
N SER A 12 -9.80 7.30 1.00
CA SER A 12 -9.78 7.59 2.45
C SER A 12 -8.58 6.95 3.16
N ARG A 13 -8.22 5.71 2.81
CA ARG A 13 -7.02 5.04 3.34
C ARG A 13 -5.73 5.80 2.99
N ARG A 14 -5.58 6.25 1.74
CA ARG A 14 -4.40 7.02 1.30
C ARG A 14 -4.35 8.41 1.95
N ASP A 15 -5.49 9.11 2.03
CA ASP A 15 -5.57 10.44 2.65
C ASP A 15 -5.08 10.38 4.10
N ARG A 16 -5.54 9.40 4.89
CA ARG A 16 -5.07 9.17 6.27
C ARG A 16 -3.58 8.92 6.39
N VAL A 17 -2.99 8.19 5.44
CA VAL A 17 -1.54 7.94 5.41
C VAL A 17 -0.80 9.22 5.07
N SER A 18 -1.25 9.96 4.06
CA SER A 18 -0.67 11.26 3.67
C SER A 18 -0.72 12.28 4.80
N GLU A 19 -1.85 12.41 5.51
CA GLU A 19 -1.97 13.26 6.70
C GLU A 19 -0.96 12.87 7.78
N ARG A 20 -0.81 11.56 8.03
CA ARG A 20 0.14 11.08 9.03
C ARG A 20 1.60 11.32 8.63
N LEU A 21 1.95 11.14 7.36
CA LEU A 21 3.30 11.44 6.85
C LEU A 21 3.61 12.92 6.97
N SER A 22 2.67 13.79 6.58
CA SER A 22 2.81 15.24 6.73
C SER A 22 2.99 15.63 8.20
N GLY A 23 2.21 15.06 9.12
CA GLY A 23 2.37 15.27 10.57
C GLY A 23 3.69 14.77 11.16
N LEU A 24 4.43 13.93 10.44
CA LEU A 24 5.78 13.46 10.78
C LEU A 24 6.89 14.23 10.04
N GLY A 25 6.55 15.19 9.18
CA GLY A 25 7.52 15.90 8.33
C GLY A 25 8.13 15.01 7.24
N LEU A 26 7.41 13.98 6.79
CA LEU A 26 7.84 13.06 5.74
C LEU A 26 7.11 13.36 4.42
N ASP A 27 7.86 13.42 3.32
CA ASP A 27 7.32 13.70 1.99
C ASP A 27 6.84 12.45 1.24
N GLY A 28 7.18 11.26 1.74
CA GLY A 28 6.86 10.01 1.07
C GLY A 28 7.04 8.77 1.95
N LEU A 29 6.59 7.64 1.41
CA LEU A 29 6.65 6.34 2.05
C LEU A 29 7.17 5.29 1.07
N LEU A 30 8.29 4.66 1.41
CA LEU A 30 8.77 3.47 0.73
C LEU A 30 8.21 2.23 1.44
N MET A 31 7.47 1.39 0.71
CA MET A 31 6.80 0.21 1.26
C MET A 31 7.35 -1.08 0.66
N PHE A 32 7.51 -2.09 1.51
CA PHE A 32 7.96 -3.42 1.10
C PHE A 32 6.96 -4.52 1.46
N LYS A 33 6.12 -4.28 2.48
CA LYS A 33 5.12 -5.23 2.93
C LYS A 33 3.95 -5.30 1.95
N GLN A 34 3.72 -6.47 1.37
CA GLN A 34 2.72 -6.64 0.30
C GLN A 34 1.31 -6.42 0.80
N GLU A 35 0.99 -6.81 2.04
CA GLU A 35 -0.31 -6.55 2.65
C GLU A 35 -0.59 -5.04 2.75
N SER A 36 0.46 -4.23 2.99
CA SER A 36 0.35 -2.77 3.02
C SER A 36 0.17 -2.19 1.62
N MET A 37 0.86 -2.74 0.61
CA MET A 37 0.64 -2.36 -0.80
C MET A 37 -0.80 -2.66 -1.20
N TYR A 38 -1.26 -3.89 -1.01
CA TYR A 38 -2.62 -4.33 -1.31
C TYR A 38 -3.66 -3.44 -0.62
N TYR A 39 -3.48 -3.16 0.67
CA TYR A 39 -4.42 -2.32 1.43
C TYR A 39 -4.55 -0.89 0.88
N LEU A 40 -3.45 -0.27 0.43
CA LEU A 40 -3.45 1.13 -0.01
C LEU A 40 -3.71 1.32 -1.51
N THR A 41 -3.33 0.34 -2.34
CA THR A 41 -3.34 0.46 -3.79
C THR A 41 -4.17 -0.60 -4.50
N GLY A 42 -4.61 -1.66 -3.79
CA GLY A 42 -5.25 -2.82 -4.42
C GLY A 42 -4.28 -3.65 -5.25
N TYR A 43 -2.97 -3.38 -5.14
CA TYR A 43 -1.93 -4.16 -5.81
C TYR A 43 -1.89 -5.56 -5.21
N ASP A 44 -2.47 -6.49 -5.96
CA ASP A 44 -2.51 -7.92 -5.65
C ASP A 44 -1.52 -8.63 -6.57
N THR A 45 -0.60 -9.39 -5.96
CA THR A 45 0.49 -10.09 -6.65
C THR A 45 0.77 -11.42 -5.97
N PHE A 46 1.17 -12.42 -6.75
CA PHE A 46 1.66 -13.71 -6.24
C PHE A 46 3.05 -13.63 -5.60
N GLY A 47 3.66 -12.45 -5.58
CA GLY A 47 5.05 -12.25 -5.15
C GLY A 47 5.37 -12.57 -3.69
N PHE A 48 4.39 -12.88 -2.82
CA PHE A 48 4.66 -13.30 -1.44
C PHE A 48 5.09 -14.77 -1.36
N SER A 49 4.65 -15.60 -2.31
CA SER A 49 4.97 -17.03 -2.35
C SER A 49 6.38 -17.34 -2.87
N MET A 50 7.09 -16.33 -3.38
CA MET A 50 8.47 -16.43 -3.81
C MET A 50 9.28 -15.48 -2.93
N PHE A 51 10.28 -16.02 -2.21
CA PHE A 51 11.18 -15.20 -1.40
C PHE A 51 11.68 -14.00 -2.22
N GLN A 52 11.47 -12.77 -1.72
CA GLN A 52 11.99 -11.54 -2.33
C GLN A 52 13.53 -11.45 -2.31
N CYS A 53 14.20 -12.49 -1.84
CA CYS A 53 15.62 -12.72 -2.03
C CYS A 53 15.79 -14.00 -2.87
N LEU A 54 15.62 -13.89 -4.19
CA LEU A 54 16.41 -14.73 -5.06
C LEU A 54 17.81 -14.10 -5.08
N ILE A 55 18.81 -14.84 -4.58
CA ILE A 55 20.22 -14.47 -4.69
C ILE A 55 20.62 -14.53 -6.17
#